data_AF-A0A1Q5TLH2-F1
#
_entry.id   AF-A0A1Q5TLH2-F1
#
_cell.length_a   1.000
_cell.length_b   1.000
_cell.length_c   1.000
_cell.angle_alpha   90.00
_cell.angle_beta   90.00
_cell.angle_gamma   90.00
#
_symmetry.space_group_name_H-M   'P 1'
#
loop_
_entity.id
_entity.type
_entity.pdbx_description
1 polymer ?
#
loop_
_entity_poly.entity_id
_entity_poly.type
_entity_poly.pdbx_seq_one_letter_code
_entity_poly.pdbx_strand_id
1 'polypeptide(L)'
;MSLPYNLFLARRAINYVNIQIGIISPNKLPYQTTEQQYERRRCNFELLNTRRAIKERLRQVVDEIPSDSFYRKCALLSNAATIESHLGNCGEKATLAFSHLKMLGARPIDLFDINIDNRSEDAHTIVVIGRITGHETDPKTWNHESVVCDPWDNQIYPIGLYDSKIPFRGGLILYYRYV
;
A
#
# COMPACT_ATOMS: atom_id res chain seq x y z
N MET A 1 18.75 -10.78 1.09
CA MET A 1 18.95 -9.36 1.42
C MET A 1 19.11 -9.23 2.92
N SER A 2 19.94 -8.30 3.41
CA SER A 2 20.10 -8.08 4.86
C SER A 2 19.02 -7.16 5.42
N LEU A 3 18.76 -7.26 6.73
CA LEU A 3 17.81 -6.39 7.42
C LEU A 3 18.10 -4.88 7.20
N PRO A 4 19.35 -4.37 7.35
CA PRO A 4 19.64 -2.95 7.09
C PRO A 4 19.30 -2.50 5.66
N TYR A 5 19.52 -3.37 4.68
CA TYR A 5 19.21 -3.06 3.28
C TYR A 5 17.69 -2.99 3.04
N ASN A 6 16.92 -3.91 3.62
CA ASN A 6 15.45 -3.89 3.53
C ASN A 6 14.86 -2.65 4.22
N LEU A 7 15.40 -2.23 5.37
CA LEU A 7 15.03 -0.99 6.05
C LEU A 7 15.33 0.25 5.19
N PHE A 8 16.49 0.27 4.54
CA PHE A 8 16.88 1.34 3.61
C PHE A 8 15.90 1.44 2.43
N LEU A 9 15.56 0.30 1.80
CA LEU A 9 14.60 0.24 0.71
C LEU A 9 13.21 0.74 1.15
N ALA A 10 12.72 0.28 2.30
CA ALA A 10 11.46 0.77 2.87
C ALA A 10 11.48 2.29 3.07
N ARG A 11 12.58 2.85 3.59
CA ARG A 11 12.71 4.31 3.80
C ARG A 11 12.67 5.07 2.49
N ARG A 12 13.36 4.56 1.46
CA ARG A 12 13.29 5.14 0.12
C ARG A 12 11.87 5.12 -0.44
N ALA A 13 11.15 4.01 -0.28
CA ALA A 13 9.77 3.88 -0.77
C ALA A 13 8.82 4.86 -0.08
N ILE A 14 8.89 4.96 1.26
CA ILE A 14 8.09 5.94 2.02
C ILE A 14 8.42 7.37 1.61
N ASN A 15 9.70 7.72 1.50
CA ASN A 15 10.11 9.07 1.10
C ASN A 15 9.65 9.38 -0.33
N TYR A 16 9.70 8.41 -1.24
CA TYR A 16 9.17 8.59 -2.60
C TYR A 16 7.67 8.94 -2.56
N VAL A 17 6.86 8.17 -1.84
CA VAL A 17 5.41 8.38 -1.77
C VAL A 17 5.04 9.68 -1.04
N ASN A 18 5.66 9.94 0.11
CA ASN A 18 5.22 11.01 1.03
C ASN A 18 5.93 12.35 0.80
N ILE A 19 7.14 12.35 0.26
CA ILE A 19 7.96 13.57 0.12
C ILE A 19 8.13 13.92 -1.36
N GLN A 20 8.62 12.98 -2.17
CA GLN A 20 8.93 13.26 -3.58
C GLN A 20 7.66 13.45 -4.41
N ILE A 21 6.69 12.53 -4.26
CA ILE A 21 5.39 12.65 -4.94
C ILE A 21 4.41 13.46 -4.07
N GLY A 22 4.50 13.39 -2.75
CA GLY A 22 3.67 14.21 -1.86
C GLY A 22 2.21 13.77 -1.79
N ILE A 23 1.95 12.46 -1.72
CA ILE A 23 0.57 11.94 -1.69
C ILE A 23 -0.12 12.34 -0.38
N ILE A 24 -1.30 12.95 -0.49
CA ILE A 24 -2.18 13.28 0.63
C ILE A 24 -3.16 12.12 0.85
N SER A 25 -3.30 11.68 2.09
CA SER A 25 -4.36 10.74 2.49
C SER A 25 -5.54 11.48 3.09
N PRO A 26 -6.68 11.57 2.39
CA PRO A 26 -7.86 12.28 2.89
C PRO A 26 -8.34 11.77 4.26
N ASN A 27 -8.12 10.49 4.59
CA ASN A 27 -8.50 9.95 5.89
C ASN A 27 -7.57 10.36 7.06
N LYS A 28 -6.39 10.94 6.76
CA LYS A 28 -5.43 11.49 7.74
C LYS A 28 -5.45 13.02 7.81
N LEU A 29 -6.25 13.68 6.96
CA LEU A 29 -6.41 15.13 7.04
C LEU A 29 -7.05 15.54 8.38
N PRO A 30 -6.64 16.69 8.96
CA PRO A 30 -7.31 17.25 10.12
C PRO A 30 -8.79 17.52 9.83
N TYR A 31 -9.61 17.62 10.88
CA TYR A 31 -11.07 17.75 10.77
C TYR A 31 -11.70 18.59 11.90
N GLN A 32 -10.87 19.36 12.62
CA GLN A 32 -11.28 20.14 13.78
C GLN A 32 -12.08 21.40 13.39
N THR A 33 -11.78 21.99 12.24
CA THR A 33 -12.46 23.20 11.73
C THR A 33 -13.37 22.87 10.55
N THR A 34 -14.32 23.77 10.25
CA THR A 34 -15.24 23.64 9.11
C THR A 34 -14.48 23.56 7.79
N GLU A 35 -13.44 24.38 7.64
CA GLU A 35 -12.57 24.42 6.46
C GLU A 35 -11.84 23.09 6.27
N GLN A 36 -11.29 22.53 7.36
CA GLN A 36 -10.63 21.22 7.33
C GLN A 36 -11.61 20.09 6.99
N GLN A 37 -12.83 20.12 7.53
CA GLN A 37 -13.88 19.15 7.18
C GLN A 37 -14.33 19.27 5.73
N TYR A 38 -14.39 20.50 5.20
CA TYR A 38 -14.69 20.75 3.79
C TYR A 38 -13.60 20.16 2.89
N GLU A 39 -12.33 20.50 3.14
CA GLU A 39 -11.20 19.96 2.37
C GLU A 39 -11.13 18.44 2.43
N ARG A 40 -11.32 17.85 3.62
CA ARG A 40 -11.37 16.40 3.78
C ARG A 40 -12.49 15.79 2.93
N ARG A 41 -13.69 16.36 2.91
CA ARG A 41 -14.80 15.89 2.07
C ARG A 41 -14.51 16.04 0.59
N ARG A 42 -13.95 17.18 0.18
CA ARG A 42 -13.54 17.46 -1.21
C ARG A 42 -12.55 16.40 -1.71
N CYS A 43 -11.47 16.18 -0.97
CA CYS A 43 -10.45 15.20 -1.35
C CYS A 43 -10.98 13.75 -1.33
N ASN A 44 -11.87 13.39 -0.39
CA ASN A 44 -12.50 12.07 -0.41
C ASN A 44 -13.40 11.87 -1.64
N PHE A 45 -14.17 12.89 -2.02
CA PHE A 45 -15.01 12.85 -3.21
C PHE A 45 -14.18 12.71 -4.49
N GLU A 46 -13.08 13.45 -4.59
CA GLU A 46 -12.15 13.37 -5.72
C GLU A 46 -11.47 11.98 -5.81
N LEU A 47 -11.00 11.45 -4.68
CA LEU A 47 -10.42 10.10 -4.62
C LEU A 47 -11.44 9.02 -5.02
N LEU A 48 -12.70 9.14 -4.57
CA LEU A 48 -13.78 8.22 -4.95
C LEU A 48 -14.05 8.25 -6.45
N ASN A 49 -14.13 9.44 -7.05
CA ASN A 49 -14.33 9.60 -8.49
C ASN A 49 -13.16 9.02 -9.29
N THR A 50 -11.93 9.24 -8.82
CA THR A 50 -10.72 8.69 -9.41
C THR A 50 -10.73 7.16 -9.40
N ARG A 51 -11.05 6.56 -8.24
CA ARG A 51 -11.20 5.10 -8.11
C ARG A 51 -12.27 4.54 -9.04
N ARG A 52 -13.41 5.23 -9.19
CA ARG A 52 -14.47 4.83 -10.12
C ARG A 52 -13.99 4.86 -11.56
N ALA A 53 -13.34 5.94 -11.99
CA ALA A 53 -12.80 6.07 -13.35
C ALA A 53 -11.75 4.99 -13.66
N ILE A 54 -10.89 4.65 -12.69
CA ILE A 54 -9.92 3.53 -12.84
C ILE A 54 -10.66 2.21 -13.02
N LYS A 55 -11.68 1.91 -12.19
CA LYS A 55 -12.47 0.69 -12.30
C LYS A 55 -13.17 0.58 -13.66
N GLU A 56 -13.73 1.68 -14.16
CA GLU A 56 -14.36 1.74 -15.48
C GLU A 56 -13.35 1.47 -16.60
N ARG A 57 -12.15 2.09 -16.55
CA ARG A 57 -11.07 1.82 -17.51
C ARG A 57 -10.58 0.38 -17.44
N LEU A 58 -10.44 -0.19 -16.24
CA LEU A 58 -10.01 -1.57 -16.07
C LEU A 58 -10.98 -2.55 -16.73
N ARG A 59 -12.29 -2.38 -16.53
CA ARG A 59 -13.31 -3.23 -17.17
C ARG A 59 -13.23 -3.24 -18.70
N GLN A 60 -12.65 -2.22 -19.33
CA GLN A 60 -12.48 -2.16 -20.79
C GLN A 60 -11.23 -2.91 -21.29
N VAL A 61 -10.27 -3.20 -20.42
CA VAL A 61 -8.93 -3.69 -20.81
C VAL A 61 -8.50 -5.00 -20.18
N VAL A 62 -9.29 -5.56 -19.25
CA VAL A 62 -9.03 -6.84 -18.59
C VAL A 62 -10.30 -7.66 -18.45
N ASP A 63 -10.16 -8.97 -18.68
CA ASP A 63 -11.18 -9.96 -18.39
C ASP A 63 -11.47 -10.00 -16.88
N GLU A 64 -12.68 -10.41 -16.50
CA GLU A 64 -13.15 -10.40 -15.10
C GLU A 64 -12.37 -11.33 -14.15
N ILE A 65 -11.50 -12.19 -14.69
CA ILE A 65 -10.71 -13.15 -13.92
C ILE A 65 -9.40 -12.50 -13.43
N PRO A 66 -9.17 -12.41 -12.11
CA PRO A 66 -7.91 -11.90 -11.57
C PRO A 66 -6.71 -12.71 -12.09
N SER A 67 -5.77 -12.02 -12.72
CA SER A 67 -4.52 -12.57 -13.28
C SER A 67 -3.34 -11.64 -12.99
N ASP A 68 -2.09 -12.08 -13.17
CA ASP A 68 -0.91 -11.20 -13.06
C ASP A 68 -1.03 -9.97 -13.98
N SER A 69 -1.60 -10.14 -15.18
CA SER A 69 -1.91 -9.05 -16.12
C SER A 69 -2.92 -8.05 -15.53
N PHE A 70 -3.96 -8.55 -14.85
CA PHE A 70 -4.94 -7.73 -14.15
C PHE A 70 -4.28 -6.86 -13.08
N TYR A 71 -3.49 -7.45 -12.18
CA TYR A 71 -2.83 -6.72 -11.10
C TYR A 71 -1.85 -5.68 -11.61
N ARG A 72 -1.06 -6.00 -12.64
CA ARG A 72 -0.12 -5.05 -13.27
C ARG A 72 -0.84 -3.84 -13.86
N LYS A 73 -1.93 -4.06 -14.60
CA LYS A 73 -2.72 -2.97 -15.19
C LYS A 73 -3.42 -2.14 -14.12
N CYS A 74 -3.96 -2.77 -13.08
CA CYS A 74 -4.56 -2.10 -11.93
C CYS A 74 -3.55 -1.19 -11.22
N ALA A 75 -2.38 -1.73 -10.87
CA ALA A 75 -1.31 -0.96 -10.24
C ALA A 75 -0.83 0.20 -11.12
N LEU A 76 -0.69 0.00 -12.43
CA LEU A 76 -0.28 1.06 -13.37
C LEU A 76 -1.29 2.21 -13.40
N LEU A 77 -2.57 1.91 -13.59
CA LEU A 77 -3.61 2.94 -13.64
C LEU A 77 -3.80 3.63 -12.29
N SER A 78 -3.76 2.87 -11.19
CA SER A 78 -3.84 3.43 -9.84
C SER A 78 -2.66 4.35 -9.55
N ASN A 79 -1.43 3.95 -9.85
CA ASN A 79 -0.25 4.79 -9.63
C ASN A 79 -0.30 6.08 -10.44
N ALA A 80 -0.64 5.99 -11.74
CA ALA A 80 -0.74 7.16 -12.61
C ALA A 80 -1.72 8.18 -12.03
N ALA A 81 -2.94 7.72 -11.68
CA ALA A 81 -3.95 8.58 -11.12
C ALA A 81 -3.58 9.15 -9.74
N THR A 82 -2.92 8.36 -8.89
CA THR A 82 -2.42 8.81 -7.58
C THR A 82 -1.32 9.87 -7.72
N ILE A 83 -0.41 9.71 -8.69
CA ILE A 83 0.63 10.71 -8.98
C ILE A 83 0.00 11.99 -9.53
N GLU A 84 -0.94 11.89 -10.48
CA GLU A 84 -1.59 13.05 -11.11
C GLU A 84 -2.43 13.86 -10.13
N SER A 85 -3.21 13.18 -9.27
CA SER A 85 -4.09 13.85 -8.29
C SER A 85 -3.38 14.23 -7.00
N HIS A 86 -2.21 13.65 -6.72
CA HIS A 86 -1.58 13.67 -5.41
C HIS A 86 -2.47 13.12 -4.27
N LEU A 87 -3.50 12.32 -4.58
CA LEU A 87 -4.44 11.76 -3.60
C LEU A 87 -4.33 10.23 -3.51
N GLY A 88 -4.34 9.71 -2.29
CA GLY A 88 -4.33 8.27 -2.04
C GLY A 88 -4.34 7.90 -0.57
N ASN A 89 -5.12 6.88 -0.21
CA ASN A 89 -5.12 6.30 1.14
C ASN A 89 -4.11 5.13 1.20
N CYS A 90 -4.26 4.22 2.17
CA CYS A 90 -3.37 3.07 2.38
C CYS A 90 -3.12 2.26 1.10
N GLY A 91 -4.17 1.85 0.39
CA GLY A 91 -4.06 1.07 -0.85
C GLY A 91 -3.25 1.75 -1.95
N GLU A 92 -3.56 3.01 -2.27
CA GLU A 92 -2.83 3.74 -3.31
C GLU A 92 -1.37 3.99 -2.92
N LYS A 93 -1.13 4.40 -1.67
CA LYS A 93 0.24 4.65 -1.17
C LYS A 93 1.08 3.37 -1.17
N ALA A 94 0.53 2.26 -0.71
CA ALA A 94 1.21 0.97 -0.69
C ALA A 94 1.48 0.45 -2.12
N THR A 95 0.52 0.59 -3.03
CA THR A 95 0.69 0.22 -4.45
C THR A 95 1.79 1.04 -5.13
N LEU A 96 1.85 2.35 -4.84
CA LEU A 96 2.89 3.24 -5.36
C LEU A 96 4.26 2.91 -4.76
N ALA A 97 4.34 2.66 -3.45
CA ALA A 97 5.56 2.21 -2.78
C ALA A 97 6.06 0.88 -3.36
N PHE A 98 5.18 -0.10 -3.52
CA PHE A 98 5.47 -1.40 -4.12
C PHE A 98 6.03 -1.25 -5.54
N SER A 99 5.41 -0.41 -6.35
CA SER A 99 5.83 -0.19 -7.73
C SER A 99 7.18 0.53 -7.81
N HIS A 100 7.43 1.49 -6.91
CA HIS A 100 8.74 2.12 -6.78
C HIS A 100 9.83 1.13 -6.41
N LEU A 101 9.58 0.27 -5.41
CA LEU A 101 10.50 -0.80 -5.01
C LEU A 101 10.80 -1.77 -6.16
N LYS A 102 9.77 -2.15 -6.92
CA LYS A 102 9.92 -2.98 -8.12
C LYS A 102 10.81 -2.31 -9.17
N MET A 103 10.64 -1.01 -9.42
CA MET A 103 11.50 -0.26 -10.35
C MET A 103 12.96 -0.17 -9.88
N LEU A 104 13.20 -0.17 -8.56
CA LEU A 104 14.53 -0.24 -7.98
C LEU A 104 15.14 -1.66 -8.03
N GLY A 105 14.41 -2.66 -8.55
CA GLY A 105 14.85 -4.06 -8.61
C GLY A 105 14.79 -4.79 -7.27
N ALA A 106 14.05 -4.28 -6.28
CA ALA A 106 13.89 -4.94 -4.99
C ALA A 106 13.07 -6.24 -5.14
N ARG A 107 13.59 -7.34 -4.59
CA ARG A 107 12.94 -8.66 -4.61
C ARG A 107 13.46 -9.57 -3.48
N PRO A 108 12.60 -10.40 -2.84
CA PRO A 108 11.15 -10.42 -3.02
C PRO A 108 10.48 -9.23 -2.33
N ILE A 109 9.36 -8.78 -2.89
CA ILE A 109 8.43 -7.83 -2.25
C ILE A 109 7.01 -8.36 -2.33
N ASP A 110 6.25 -8.21 -1.25
CA ASP A 110 4.84 -8.59 -1.16
C ASP A 110 3.98 -7.36 -0.89
N LEU A 111 2.80 -7.33 -1.50
CA LEU A 111 1.72 -6.40 -1.21
C LEU A 111 0.64 -7.18 -0.45
N PHE A 112 0.35 -6.76 0.78
CA PHE A 112 -0.62 -7.40 1.64
C PHE A 112 -1.75 -6.43 1.98
N ASP A 113 -2.96 -6.96 2.08
CA ASP A 113 -4.07 -6.31 2.76
C ASP A 113 -4.25 -6.94 4.15
N ILE A 114 -4.57 -6.10 5.13
CA ILE A 114 -5.02 -6.51 6.46
C ILE A 114 -6.52 -6.28 6.50
N ASN A 115 -7.30 -7.35 6.56
CA ASN A 115 -8.76 -7.30 6.67
C ASN A 115 -9.15 -6.86 8.09
N ILE A 116 -9.60 -5.61 8.24
CA ILE A 116 -9.81 -4.97 9.56
C ILE A 116 -11.17 -5.37 10.15
N ASP A 117 -12.18 -5.58 9.33
CA ASP A 117 -13.57 -5.79 9.76
C ASP A 117 -14.04 -7.25 9.66
N ASN A 118 -13.17 -8.15 9.20
CA ASN A 118 -13.48 -9.55 8.87
C ASN A 118 -14.62 -9.73 7.85
N ARG A 119 -15.00 -8.66 7.16
CA ARG A 119 -15.97 -8.63 6.06
C ARG A 119 -15.31 -8.28 4.73
N SER A 120 -14.01 -7.94 4.76
CA SER A 120 -13.25 -7.48 3.59
C SER A 120 -13.82 -6.19 2.99
N GLU A 121 -14.56 -5.41 3.78
CA GLU A 121 -15.12 -4.12 3.34
C GLU A 121 -14.16 -2.97 3.69
N ASP A 122 -13.33 -3.14 4.74
CA ASP A 122 -12.24 -2.25 5.11
C ASP A 122 -10.91 -2.99 5.27
N ALA A 123 -9.86 -2.44 4.65
CA ALA A 123 -8.54 -3.05 4.60
C ALA A 123 -7.42 -2.02 4.74
N HIS A 124 -6.34 -2.42 5.40
CA HIS A 124 -5.09 -1.67 5.44
C HIS A 124 -4.02 -2.35 4.60
N THR A 125 -3.56 -1.68 3.56
CA THR A 125 -2.54 -2.23 2.65
C THR A 125 -1.14 -1.87 3.13
N ILE A 126 -0.26 -2.87 3.22
CA ILE A 126 1.16 -2.72 3.57
C ILE A 126 2.07 -3.40 2.54
N VAL A 127 3.33 -2.99 2.49
CA VAL A 127 4.37 -3.66 1.68
C VAL A 127 5.33 -4.40 2.60
N VAL A 128 5.67 -5.64 2.25
CA VAL A 128 6.69 -6.43 2.97
C VAL A 128 7.88 -6.66 2.05
N ILE A 129 9.08 -6.36 2.54
CA ILE A 129 10.33 -6.46 1.79
C ILE A 129 11.16 -7.61 2.36
N GLY A 130 11.61 -8.51 1.48
CA GLY A 130 12.60 -9.53 1.83
C GLY A 130 12.04 -10.77 2.56
N ARG A 131 10.73 -11.02 2.49
CA ARG A 131 10.13 -12.26 3.01
C ARG A 131 10.44 -13.44 2.09
N ILE A 132 11.29 -14.34 2.54
CA ILE A 132 11.77 -15.51 1.80
C ILE A 132 11.18 -16.82 2.37
N THR A 133 10.90 -16.85 3.67
CA THR A 133 10.34 -18.03 4.36
C THR A 133 9.09 -17.67 5.19
N GLY A 134 8.41 -18.69 5.70
CA GLY A 134 7.23 -18.54 6.56
C GLY A 134 5.89 -18.60 5.81
N HIS A 135 4.82 -18.85 6.56
CA HIS A 135 3.45 -18.87 6.06
C HIS A 135 2.97 -17.45 5.74
N GLU A 136 2.35 -17.25 4.58
CA GLU A 136 1.99 -15.93 4.06
C GLU A 136 1.08 -15.12 4.98
N THR A 137 0.24 -15.77 5.77
CA THR A 137 -0.72 -15.12 6.68
C THR A 137 -0.25 -15.09 8.13
N ASP A 138 0.94 -15.61 8.44
CA ASP A 138 1.51 -15.63 9.79
C ASP A 138 2.88 -14.94 9.86
N PRO A 139 2.90 -13.62 10.16
CA PRO A 139 4.09 -12.81 10.35
C PRO A 139 5.15 -13.41 11.29
N LYS A 140 4.73 -14.20 12.29
CA LYS A 140 5.64 -14.78 13.29
C LYS A 140 6.55 -15.84 12.70
N THR A 141 6.18 -16.39 11.55
CA THR A 141 6.93 -17.44 10.85
C THR A 141 7.86 -16.89 9.77
N TRP A 142 7.80 -15.58 9.47
CA TRP A 142 8.64 -14.98 8.44
C TRP A 142 10.09 -14.84 8.90
N ASN A 143 11.04 -14.86 7.95
CA ASN A 143 12.45 -14.66 8.28
C ASN A 143 12.70 -13.28 8.89
N HIS A 144 13.68 -13.21 9.80
CA HIS A 144 14.00 -12.03 10.61
C HIS A 144 14.37 -10.79 9.79
N GLU A 145 14.90 -10.96 8.58
CA GLU A 145 15.26 -9.85 7.69
C GLU A 145 14.03 -9.21 7.02
N SER A 146 12.84 -9.78 7.15
CA SER A 146 11.61 -9.22 6.59
C SER A 146 11.30 -7.87 7.25
N VAL A 147 10.94 -6.89 6.42
CA VAL A 147 10.61 -5.53 6.87
C VAL A 147 9.22 -5.16 6.39
N VAL A 148 8.41 -4.62 7.29
CA VAL A 148 7.16 -3.97 6.95
C VAL A 148 7.43 -2.51 6.58
N CYS A 149 6.86 -2.09 5.47
CA CYS A 149 6.84 -0.73 4.96
C CYS A 149 5.39 -0.26 4.89
N ASP A 150 5.01 0.66 5.79
CA ASP A 150 3.69 1.28 5.84
C ASP A 150 3.80 2.77 5.44
N PRO A 151 3.62 3.10 4.16
CA PRO A 151 3.70 4.48 3.69
C PRO A 151 2.52 5.35 4.15
N TRP A 152 1.41 4.77 4.60
CA TRP A 152 0.25 5.52 5.09
C TRP A 152 0.43 5.98 6.53
N ASP A 153 1.01 5.14 7.38
CA ASP A 153 1.33 5.51 8.77
C ASP A 153 2.76 6.07 8.93
N ASN A 154 3.53 6.13 7.83
CA ASN A 154 4.92 6.58 7.81
C ASN A 154 5.84 5.72 8.71
N GLN A 155 5.52 4.42 8.85
CA GLN A 155 6.21 3.49 9.73
C GLN A 155 7.00 2.45 8.93
N ILE A 156 8.16 2.08 9.48
CA ILE A 156 9.01 1.01 8.97
C ILE A 156 9.51 0.23 10.17
N TYR A 157 9.41 -1.08 10.11
CA TYR A 157 9.90 -1.91 11.20
C TYR A 157 10.27 -3.32 10.75
N PRO A 158 11.26 -3.96 11.41
CA PRO A 158 11.52 -5.38 11.26
C PRO A 158 10.31 -6.20 11.70
N ILE A 159 10.15 -7.39 11.13
CA ILE A 159 8.97 -8.24 11.38
C ILE A 159 8.78 -8.63 12.86
N GLY A 160 9.86 -8.72 13.63
CA GLY A 160 9.78 -8.99 15.08
C GLY A 160 8.99 -7.95 15.89
N LEU A 161 8.71 -6.78 15.30
CA LEU A 161 7.90 -5.72 15.93
C LEU A 161 6.44 -5.68 15.46
N TYR A 162 6.02 -6.61 14.60
CA TYR A 162 4.70 -6.59 13.93
C TYR A 162 3.54 -6.37 14.90
N ASP A 163 3.40 -7.23 15.91
CA ASP A 163 2.28 -7.19 16.88
C ASP A 163 2.22 -5.88 17.67
N SER A 164 3.36 -5.19 17.82
CA SER A 164 3.48 -3.94 18.59
C SER A 164 3.34 -2.67 17.75
N LYS A 165 3.49 -2.77 16.43
CA LYS A 165 3.60 -1.61 15.52
C LYS A 165 2.48 -1.52 14.50
N ILE A 166 1.79 -2.61 14.21
CA ILE A 166 0.73 -2.59 13.20
C ILE A 166 -0.45 -1.71 13.67
N PRO A 167 -0.96 -0.77 12.85
CA PRO A 167 -2.03 0.14 13.26
C PRO A 167 -3.38 -0.56 13.40
N PHE A 168 -3.57 -1.70 12.73
CA PHE A 168 -4.81 -2.46 12.73
C PHE A 168 -4.54 -3.94 12.96
N ARG A 169 -5.46 -4.60 13.67
CA ARG A 169 -5.47 -6.05 13.81
C ARG A 169 -6.44 -6.63 12.79
N GLY A 170 -6.06 -7.74 12.18
CA GLY A 170 -6.85 -8.36 11.12
C GLY A 170 -6.12 -9.53 10.48
N GLY A 171 -6.85 -10.28 9.65
CA GLY A 171 -6.25 -11.34 8.82
C GLY A 171 -5.44 -10.75 7.68
N LEU A 172 -4.23 -11.27 7.45
CA LEU A 172 -3.43 -10.91 6.29
C LEU A 172 -3.90 -11.65 5.05
N ILE A 173 -4.00 -10.91 3.94
CA ILE A 173 -4.32 -11.43 2.62
C ILE A 173 -3.18 -11.02 1.70
N LEU A 174 -2.46 -12.01 1.14
CA LEU A 174 -1.43 -11.74 0.14
C LEU A 174 -2.12 -11.32 -1.15
N TYR A 175 -2.01 -10.04 -1.49
CA TYR A 175 -2.60 -9.48 -2.70
C TYR A 175 -1.72 -9.75 -3.92
N TYR A 176 -0.41 -9.52 -3.79
CA TYR A 176 0.53 -9.74 -4.87
C TYR A 176 1.96 -9.96 -4.37
N ARG A 177 2.71 -10.83 -5.04
CA ARG A 177 4.14 -11.07 -4.75
C ARG A 177 4.97 -10.88 -6.01
N TYR A 178 6.04 -10.13 -5.89
CA TYR A 178 7.08 -10.01 -6.92
C TYR A 178 8.36 -10.70 -6.41
N VAL A 179 8.81 -11.72 -7.13
CA VAL A 179 10.01 -12.52 -6.87
C VAL A 179 11.12 -12.26 -7.89
#